data_AF-A0A3M1EMR8-F1
#
_entry.id   AF-A0A3M1EMR8-F1
#
_cell.length_a   1.000
_cell.length_b   1.000
_cell.length_c   1.000
_cell.angle_alpha   90.00
_cell.angle_beta   90.00
_cell.angle_gamma   90.00
#
_symmetry.space_group_name_H-M   'P 1'
#
loop_
_entity.id
_entity.type
_entity.pdbx_description
1 polymer ?
#
loop_
_entity_poly.entity_id
_entity_poly.type
_entity_poly.pdbx_seq_one_letter_code
_entity_poly.pdbx_strand_id
1 'polypeptide(L)'
;GYKVPPETDPDVVAHDPTLNNNDPSPPDLKRIYAFRHVEDVRKVMVDNGDVDKRVVVLEFGWTVDPREDSPYHWHAVSELDQRFYIINAYKYAQQHWQPWIGVMSLIYLANPDWTEADEQFYWSITYPYYPELKARPAYWGLMEWAQQR
;
A
#
# COMPACT_ATOMS: atom_id res chain seq x y z
N GLY A 1 3.38 -5.41 -1.29
CA GLY A 1 3.09 -3.99 -1.51
C GLY A 1 3.18 -3.67 -2.98
N TYR A 2 3.33 -2.41 -3.35
CA TYR A 2 3.27 -1.95 -4.74
C TYR A 2 4.50 -1.12 -5.07
N LYS A 3 4.89 -1.08 -6.36
CA LYS A 3 6.02 -0.24 -6.80
C LYS A 3 5.59 1.19 -7.17
N VAL A 4 4.35 1.33 -7.59
CA VAL A 4 3.80 2.55 -8.20
C VAL A 4 2.88 3.31 -7.24
N PRO A 5 2.58 4.59 -7.54
CA PRO A 5 1.53 5.33 -6.83
C PRO A 5 0.18 4.61 -6.86
N PRO A 6 -0.71 4.88 -5.89
CA PRO A 6 -2.00 4.21 -5.79
C PRO A 6 -2.93 4.49 -6.97
N GLU A 7 -2.82 5.65 -7.61
CA GLU A 7 -3.67 6.04 -8.75
C GLU A 7 -3.32 5.31 -10.05
N THR A 8 -2.15 4.67 -10.14
CA THR A 8 -1.68 3.99 -11.35
C THR A 8 -2.68 2.93 -11.80
N ASP A 9 -3.03 2.96 -13.09
CA ASP A 9 -3.92 1.99 -13.69
C ASP A 9 -3.34 0.57 -13.57
N PRO A 10 -4.09 -0.41 -13.01
CA PRO A 10 -3.62 -1.78 -12.95
C PRO A 10 -3.26 -2.39 -14.32
N ASP A 11 -3.85 -1.91 -15.42
CA ASP A 11 -3.47 -2.38 -16.77
C ASP A 11 -2.06 -1.93 -17.16
N VAL A 12 -1.61 -0.75 -16.71
CA VAL A 12 -0.22 -0.31 -16.94
C VAL A 12 0.74 -1.25 -16.19
N VAL A 13 0.43 -1.57 -14.94
CA VAL A 13 1.23 -2.49 -14.11
C VAL A 13 1.25 -3.91 -14.69
N ALA A 14 0.11 -4.39 -15.21
CA ALA A 14 -0.02 -5.71 -15.80
C ALA A 14 0.85 -5.91 -17.05
N HIS A 15 1.09 -4.85 -17.82
CA HIS A 15 1.82 -4.93 -19.10
C HIS A 15 3.29 -4.51 -19.02
N ASP A 16 3.76 -4.04 -17.86
CA ASP A 16 5.17 -3.67 -17.64
C ASP A 16 5.87 -4.68 -16.70
N PRO A 17 6.77 -5.54 -17.22
CA PRO A 17 7.52 -6.51 -16.41
C PRO A 17 8.28 -5.90 -15.23
N THR A 18 8.68 -4.63 -15.33
CA THR A 18 9.42 -3.94 -14.27
C THR A 18 8.55 -3.54 -13.08
N LEU A 19 7.23 -3.56 -13.25
CA LEU A 19 6.23 -3.19 -12.24
C LEU A 19 5.54 -4.39 -11.59
N ASN A 20 5.70 -5.59 -12.16
CA ASN A 20 5.05 -6.83 -11.71
C ASN A 20 6.06 -7.96 -11.42
N ASN A 21 7.31 -7.60 -11.09
CA ASN A 21 8.37 -8.56 -10.76
C ASN A 21 8.68 -9.60 -11.84
N ASN A 22 8.53 -9.24 -13.12
CA ASN A 22 8.66 -10.15 -14.25
C ASN A 22 7.76 -11.40 -14.14
N ASP A 23 6.59 -11.25 -13.53
CA ASP A 23 5.64 -12.34 -13.39
C ASP A 23 5.24 -12.89 -14.78
N PRO A 24 5.40 -14.21 -15.02
CA PRO A 24 5.08 -14.83 -16.31
C PRO A 24 3.58 -15.05 -16.52
N SER A 25 2.75 -14.74 -15.52
CA SER A 25 1.31 -14.91 -15.58
C SER A 25 0.66 -14.03 -16.66
N PRO A 26 -0.53 -14.41 -17.15
CA PRO A 26 -1.35 -13.55 -18.00
C PRO A 26 -1.59 -12.15 -17.41
N PRO A 27 -1.74 -11.09 -18.24
CA PRO A 27 -1.89 -9.71 -17.77
C PRO A 27 -3.00 -9.50 -16.72
N ASP A 28 -4.13 -10.16 -16.85
CA ASP A 28 -5.26 -10.07 -15.91
C ASP A 28 -4.87 -10.47 -14.47
N LEU A 29 -3.99 -11.46 -14.30
CA LEU A 29 -3.50 -11.87 -12.99
C LEU A 29 -2.45 -10.92 -12.41
N LYS A 30 -1.76 -10.15 -13.27
CA LYS A 30 -0.70 -9.22 -12.87
C LYS A 30 -1.21 -7.85 -12.43
N ARG A 31 -2.52 -7.61 -12.56
CA ARG A 31 -3.17 -6.41 -11.99
C ARG A 31 -3.03 -6.35 -10.47
N ILE A 32 -2.82 -7.49 -9.81
CA ILE A 32 -2.61 -7.62 -8.35
C ILE A 32 -1.44 -6.80 -7.80
N TYR A 33 -0.44 -6.49 -8.63
CA TYR A 33 0.72 -5.68 -8.24
C TYR A 33 0.42 -4.17 -8.16
N ALA A 34 -0.82 -3.74 -8.43
CA ALA A 34 -1.28 -2.36 -8.27
C ALA A 34 -2.18 -2.21 -7.04
N PHE A 35 -2.12 -1.07 -6.35
CA PHE A 35 -3.03 -0.77 -5.23
C PHE A 35 -4.51 -0.87 -5.64
N ARG A 36 -4.82 -0.47 -6.87
CA ARG A 36 -6.18 -0.50 -7.43
C ARG A 36 -6.70 -1.90 -7.78
N HIS A 37 -5.94 -2.98 -7.57
CA HIS A 37 -6.48 -4.34 -7.72
C HIS A 37 -7.67 -4.63 -6.78
N VAL A 38 -7.87 -3.81 -5.75
CA VAL A 38 -9.09 -3.79 -4.92
C VAL A 38 -10.35 -3.63 -5.78
N GLU A 39 -10.28 -2.93 -6.92
CA GLU A 39 -11.37 -2.78 -7.89
C GLU A 39 -11.71 -4.12 -8.56
N ASP A 40 -10.71 -4.98 -8.81
CA ASP A 40 -10.91 -6.31 -9.38
C ASP A 40 -11.58 -7.24 -8.35
N VAL A 41 -11.18 -7.15 -7.07
CA VAL A 41 -11.85 -7.86 -5.97
C VAL A 41 -13.30 -7.39 -5.84
N ARG A 42 -13.55 -6.08 -5.92
CA ARG A 42 -14.91 -5.52 -5.91
C ARG A 42 -15.73 -6.03 -7.09
N LYS A 43 -15.14 -6.13 -8.29
CA LYS A 43 -15.80 -6.71 -9.45
C LYS A 43 -16.22 -8.16 -9.21
N VAL A 44 -15.32 -9.00 -8.67
CA VAL A 44 -15.66 -10.39 -8.31
C VAL A 44 -16.84 -10.44 -7.33
N MET A 45 -16.86 -9.59 -6.31
CA MET A 45 -17.99 -9.52 -5.37
C MET A 45 -19.30 -9.18 -6.09
N VAL A 46 -19.30 -8.14 -6.93
CA VAL A 46 -20.50 -7.72 -7.67
C VAL A 46 -20.98 -8.82 -8.62
N ASP A 47 -20.08 -9.46 -9.36
CA ASP A 47 -20.39 -10.54 -10.28
C ASP A 47 -21.01 -11.77 -9.55
N ASN A 48 -20.76 -11.92 -8.25
CA ASN A 48 -21.31 -12.98 -7.39
C ASN A 48 -22.51 -12.53 -6.52
N GLY A 49 -23.08 -11.35 -6.79
CA GLY A 49 -24.27 -10.85 -6.09
C GLY A 49 -24.00 -10.13 -4.75
N ASP A 50 -22.74 -9.90 -4.40
CA ASP A 50 -22.33 -9.23 -3.16
C ASP A 50 -22.26 -7.70 -3.30
N VAL A 51 -23.13 -7.11 -4.12
CA VAL A 51 -23.15 -5.67 -4.40
C VAL A 51 -23.39 -4.84 -3.13
N ASP A 52 -24.17 -5.34 -2.18
CA ASP A 52 -24.50 -4.64 -0.94
C ASP A 52 -23.44 -4.79 0.17
N LYS A 53 -22.42 -5.64 -0.05
CA LYS A 53 -21.32 -5.82 0.89
C LYS A 53 -20.21 -4.81 0.63
N ARG A 54 -19.62 -4.29 1.70
CA ARG A 54 -18.43 -3.43 1.66
C ARG A 54 -17.14 -4.25 1.60
N VAL A 55 -16.11 -3.66 1.00
CA VAL A 55 -14.73 -4.15 1.07
C VAL A 55 -14.05 -3.51 2.28
N VAL A 56 -13.28 -4.30 3.03
CA VAL A 56 -12.36 -3.81 4.06
C VAL A 56 -10.95 -4.23 3.67
N VAL A 57 -10.05 -3.26 3.57
CA VAL A 57 -8.62 -3.52 3.32
C VAL A 57 -7.94 -3.66 4.67
N LEU A 58 -7.58 -4.89 5.04
CA LEU A 58 -7.00 -5.19 6.35
C LEU A 58 -5.53 -4.79 6.43
N GLU A 59 -4.81 -4.84 5.31
CA GLU A 59 -3.41 -4.45 5.24
C GLU A 59 -3.12 -3.78 3.89
N PHE A 60 -2.48 -2.61 3.93
CA PHE A 60 -1.84 -2.01 2.77
C PHE A 60 -0.66 -1.14 3.21
N GLY A 61 0.28 -0.91 2.30
CA GLY A 61 1.47 -0.09 2.55
C GLY A 61 2.47 -0.19 1.40
N TRP A 62 3.57 0.55 1.53
CA TRP A 62 4.72 0.53 0.62
C TRP A 62 5.98 0.31 1.45
N THR A 63 6.82 -0.64 1.04
CA THR A 63 8.09 -0.92 1.72
C THR A 63 9.16 0.07 1.30
N VAL A 64 10.05 0.41 2.23
CA VAL A 64 11.25 1.22 1.98
C VAL A 64 12.54 0.39 2.07
N ASP A 65 12.44 -0.94 1.95
CA ASP A 65 13.53 -1.89 2.18
C ASP A 65 14.68 -1.74 1.16
N PRO A 66 15.85 -1.20 1.56
CA PRO A 66 16.94 -0.94 0.64
C PRO A 66 17.84 -2.16 0.45
N ARG A 67 17.63 -3.25 1.20
CA ARG A 67 18.52 -4.41 1.20
C ARG A 67 18.42 -5.16 -0.13
N GLU A 68 19.53 -5.32 -0.83
CA GLU A 68 19.55 -5.94 -2.17
C GLU A 68 19.09 -7.42 -2.15
N ASP A 69 19.29 -8.12 -1.03
CA ASP A 69 18.89 -9.50 -0.82
C ASP A 69 17.44 -9.65 -0.32
N SER A 70 16.74 -8.54 -0.07
CA SER A 70 15.33 -8.57 0.35
C SER A 70 14.41 -8.98 -0.81
N PRO A 71 13.42 -9.88 -0.59
CA PRO A 71 12.40 -10.18 -1.59
C PRO A 71 11.50 -8.98 -1.90
N TYR A 72 11.56 -7.91 -1.10
CA TYR A 72 10.79 -6.68 -1.28
C TYR A 72 11.55 -5.59 -2.05
N HIS A 73 12.85 -5.74 -2.27
CA HIS A 73 13.71 -4.72 -2.85
C HIS A 73 13.21 -4.22 -4.22
N TRP A 74 12.72 -5.12 -5.06
CA TRP A 74 12.28 -4.82 -6.43
C TRP A 74 11.13 -3.80 -6.52
N HIS A 75 10.34 -3.67 -5.44
CA HIS A 75 9.24 -2.70 -5.30
C HIS A 75 9.40 -1.78 -4.09
N ALA A 76 10.60 -1.68 -3.53
CA ALA A 76 10.89 -0.68 -2.52
C ALA A 76 10.80 0.72 -3.13
N VAL A 77 10.29 1.66 -2.34
CA VAL A 77 10.16 3.07 -2.71
C VAL A 77 10.95 3.94 -1.74
N SER A 78 11.16 5.22 -2.08
CA SER A 78 11.77 6.15 -1.12
C SER A 78 10.82 6.45 0.05
N GLU A 79 11.34 6.89 1.21
CA GLU A 79 10.48 7.30 2.33
C GLU A 79 9.52 8.46 1.95
N LEU A 80 9.92 9.32 1.02
CA LEU A 80 9.07 10.40 0.52
C LEU A 80 7.96 9.86 -0.39
N ASP A 81 8.27 8.90 -1.26
CA ASP A 81 7.25 8.23 -2.07
C ASP A 81 6.27 7.47 -1.18
N GLN A 82 6.77 6.74 -0.17
CA GLN A 82 5.92 6.07 0.83
C GLN A 82 4.93 7.05 1.47
N ARG A 83 5.39 8.24 1.88
CA ARG A 83 4.52 9.31 2.41
C ARG A 83 3.42 9.69 1.42
N PHE A 84 3.79 10.02 0.18
CA PHE A 84 2.81 10.50 -0.80
C PHE A 84 1.84 9.41 -1.22
N TYR A 85 2.32 8.20 -1.45
CA TYR A 85 1.51 7.08 -1.92
C TYR A 85 0.49 6.66 -0.88
N ILE A 86 0.86 6.60 0.41
CA ILE A 86 -0.10 6.29 1.48
C ILE A 86 -1.22 7.33 1.56
N ILE A 87 -0.87 8.63 1.53
CA ILE A 87 -1.87 9.71 1.59
C ILE A 87 -2.79 9.66 0.36
N ASN A 88 -2.19 9.49 -0.84
CA ASN A 88 -2.94 9.40 -2.08
C ASN A 88 -3.84 8.16 -2.12
N ALA A 89 -3.47 7.06 -1.48
CA ALA A 89 -4.28 5.85 -1.44
C ALA A 89 -5.61 6.09 -0.73
N TYR A 90 -5.55 6.75 0.43
CA TYR A 90 -6.75 7.15 1.16
C TYR A 90 -7.56 8.22 0.40
N LYS A 91 -6.91 9.19 -0.26
CA LYS A 91 -7.61 10.18 -1.10
C LYS A 91 -8.35 9.51 -2.26
N TYR A 92 -7.68 8.60 -2.95
CA TYR A 92 -8.24 7.84 -4.08
C TYR A 92 -9.46 7.04 -3.63
N ALA A 93 -9.35 6.28 -2.54
CA ALA A 93 -10.45 5.51 -1.99
C ALA A 93 -11.65 6.38 -1.59
N GLN A 94 -11.42 7.56 -1.01
CA GLN A 94 -12.50 8.49 -0.69
C GLN A 94 -13.21 9.05 -1.93
N GLN A 95 -12.46 9.35 -2.98
CA GLN A 95 -13.00 9.95 -4.21
C GLN A 95 -13.69 8.92 -5.10
N HIS A 96 -13.19 7.68 -5.16
CA HIS A 96 -13.58 6.71 -6.18
C HIS A 96 -14.28 5.47 -5.62
N TRP A 97 -14.07 5.12 -4.36
CA TRP A 97 -14.55 3.84 -3.81
C TRP A 97 -15.71 3.98 -2.82
N GLN A 98 -16.19 5.20 -2.57
CA GLN A 98 -17.43 5.40 -1.82
C GLN A 98 -18.65 5.01 -2.65
N PRO A 99 -19.68 4.34 -2.07
CA PRO A 99 -19.83 3.99 -0.66
C PRO A 99 -19.40 2.55 -0.29
N TRP A 100 -18.69 1.85 -1.20
CA TRP A 100 -18.42 0.42 -1.06
C TRP A 100 -17.12 0.09 -0.31
N ILE A 101 -16.17 1.03 -0.20
CA ILE A 101 -15.02 0.87 0.69
C ILE A 101 -15.41 1.18 2.14
N GLY A 102 -15.04 0.27 3.04
CA GLY A 102 -15.13 0.44 4.48
C GLY A 102 -13.81 0.91 5.07
N VAL A 103 -13.29 0.16 6.05
CA VAL A 103 -12.01 0.45 6.71
C VAL A 103 -10.85 0.11 5.78
N MET A 104 -9.80 0.93 5.83
CA MET A 104 -8.48 0.65 5.26
C MET A 104 -7.42 0.77 6.35
N SER A 105 -6.82 -0.35 6.71
CA SER A 105 -5.84 -0.45 7.79
C SER A 105 -4.42 -0.40 7.21
N LEU A 106 -3.72 0.69 7.50
CA LEU A 106 -2.33 0.92 7.10
C LEU A 106 -1.37 0.17 8.02
N ILE A 107 -0.41 -0.52 7.41
CA ILE A 107 0.67 -1.21 8.10
C ILE A 107 1.98 -0.42 7.99
N TYR A 108 2.81 -0.25 9.02
CA TYR A 108 2.62 -0.54 10.45
C TYR A 108 3.04 0.66 11.33
N LEU A 109 2.60 0.68 12.59
CA LEU A 109 3.37 1.32 13.66
C LEU A 109 4.42 0.31 14.14
N ALA A 110 5.69 0.74 14.23
CA ALA A 110 6.79 -0.15 14.58
C ALA A 110 6.66 -0.69 16.00
N ASN A 111 6.82 -2.01 16.17
CA ASN A 111 7.12 -2.59 17.47
C ASN A 111 8.52 -2.10 17.92
N PRO A 112 8.70 -1.59 19.16
CA PRO A 112 10.00 -1.13 19.66
C PRO A 112 11.14 -2.16 19.62
N ASP A 113 10.82 -3.46 19.59
CA ASP A 113 11.82 -4.53 19.54
C ASP A 113 12.29 -4.87 18.12
N TRP A 114 11.63 -4.32 17.08
CA TRP A 114 12.04 -4.58 15.69
C TRP A 114 13.38 -3.92 15.36
N THR A 115 14.12 -4.58 14.49
CA THR A 115 15.43 -4.19 13.98
C THR A 115 15.43 -4.21 12.45
N GLU A 116 16.53 -3.77 11.84
CA GLU A 116 16.73 -3.89 10.39
C GLU A 116 16.76 -5.35 9.89
N ALA A 117 16.80 -6.35 10.78
CA ALA A 117 16.61 -7.75 10.38
C ALA A 117 15.13 -8.07 10.09
N ASP A 118 14.20 -7.39 10.76
CA ASP A 118 12.77 -7.63 10.67
C ASP A 118 12.17 -6.94 9.43
N GLU A 119 11.43 -7.66 8.59
CA GLU A 119 10.82 -7.05 7.40
C GLU A 119 9.86 -5.90 7.76
N GLN A 120 9.14 -6.00 8.89
CA GLN A 120 8.15 -5.02 9.30
C GLN A 120 8.77 -3.66 9.63
N PHE A 121 10.07 -3.62 9.96
CA PHE A 121 10.84 -2.39 10.11
C PHE A 121 10.71 -1.48 8.89
N TYR A 122 10.76 -2.07 7.68
CA TYR A 122 10.76 -1.34 6.41
C TYR A 122 9.35 -1.00 5.89
N TRP A 123 8.32 -1.68 6.38
CA TRP A 123 6.91 -1.32 6.11
C TRP A 123 6.39 -0.24 7.07
N SER A 124 6.99 -0.14 8.27
CA SER A 124 6.50 0.74 9.32
C SER A 124 6.62 2.22 8.98
N ILE A 125 5.60 3.02 9.34
CA ILE A 125 5.60 4.48 9.22
C ILE A 125 6.22 5.19 10.45
N THR A 126 6.67 4.42 11.43
CA THR A 126 7.48 4.89 12.57
C THR A 126 8.75 4.07 12.67
N TYR A 127 9.73 4.58 13.42
CA TYR A 127 10.91 3.83 13.83
C TYR A 127 10.61 3.06 15.13
N PRO A 128 11.27 1.91 15.37
CA PRO A 128 11.15 1.14 16.61
C PRO A 128 11.88 1.87 17.74
N TYR A 129 11.21 2.84 18.36
CA TYR A 129 11.76 3.65 19.44
C TYR A 129 10.71 3.86 20.53
N TYR A 130 11.12 3.74 21.79
CA TYR A 130 10.27 3.87 22.98
C TYR A 130 11.12 4.40 24.16
N PRO A 131 10.57 5.27 25.03
CA PRO A 131 9.19 5.75 25.07
C PRO A 131 8.88 6.92 24.12
N GLU A 132 9.88 7.58 23.54
CA GLU A 132 9.62 8.70 22.64
C GLU A 132 9.16 8.22 21.25
N LEU A 133 8.27 8.97 20.61
CA LEU A 133 7.90 8.71 19.22
C LEU A 133 9.03 9.18 18.31
N LYS A 134 9.60 8.26 17.53
CA LYS A 134 10.40 8.57 16.36
C LYS A 134 9.64 8.17 15.10
N ALA A 135 9.16 9.14 14.34
CA ALA A 135 8.28 8.92 13.18
C ALA A 135 9.03 9.03 11.84
N ARG A 136 8.58 8.29 10.82
CA ARG A 136 9.03 8.44 9.43
C ARG A 136 8.22 9.52 8.71
N PRO A 137 8.66 10.00 7.52
CA PRO A 137 7.92 10.99 6.74
C PRO A 137 6.44 10.66 6.50
N ALA A 138 6.10 9.37 6.33
CA ALA A 138 4.72 8.94 6.12
C ALA A 138 3.80 9.24 7.31
N TYR A 139 4.25 9.02 8.55
CA TYR A 139 3.46 9.34 9.74
C TYR A 139 3.21 10.85 9.85
N TRP A 140 4.24 11.68 9.65
CA TRP A 140 4.09 13.13 9.68
C TRP A 140 3.13 13.63 8.60
N GLY A 141 3.26 13.11 7.38
CA GLY A 141 2.35 13.47 6.29
C GLY A 141 0.89 13.10 6.57
N LEU A 142 0.63 11.98 7.22
CA LEU A 142 -0.72 11.61 7.66
C LEU A 142 -1.26 12.54 8.74
N MET A 143 -0.44 12.90 9.74
CA MET A 143 -0.84 13.83 10.80
C MET A 143 -1.18 15.22 10.23
N GLU A 144 -0.33 15.75 9.35
CA GLU A 144 -0.57 17.03 8.66
C GLU A 144 -1.86 16.98 7.84
N TRP A 145 -2.08 15.89 7.11
CA TRP A 145 -3.28 15.74 6.30
C TRP A 145 -4.55 15.60 7.13
N ALA A 146 -4.49 14.88 8.25
CA ALA A 146 -5.62 14.72 9.16
C ALA A 146 -6.07 16.05 9.80
N GLN A 147 -5.14 16.99 10.01
CA GLN A 147 -5.44 18.33 10.53
C GLN A 147 -6.11 19.26 9.51
N GLN A 148 -6.06 18.92 8.22
CA GLN A 148 -6.63 19.72 7.12
C GLN A 148 -8.02 19.27 6.71
N ARG A 149 -8.55 18.21 7.31
CA ARG A 149 -9.85 17.61 6.99
C ARG A 149 -10.99 18.18 7.81
#